data_AF-A0A2V9ANE3-F1
#
_entry.id   AF-A0A2V9ANE3-F1
#
_cell.length_a   1.000
_cell.length_b   1.000
_cell.length_c   1.000
_cell.angle_alpha   90.00
_cell.angle_beta   90.00
_cell.angle_gamma   90.00
#
_symmetry.space_group_name_H-M   'P 1'
#
loop_
_entity.id
_entity.type
_entity.pdbx_description
1 polymer ?
#
loop_
_entity_poly.entity_id
_entity_poly.type
_entity_poly.pdbx_seq_one_letter_code
_entity_poly.pdbx_strand_id
1 'polypeptide(L)'
;MSFRTKLFLLFLATVLASVSAVTYSVTHYTRAAYEEADMQRTQALVEQFQKEFAQQRELVARQVEFVTNSEVTLKMAIDLERPNVDQSLYVRDAAGAAQEHGLNFMEFVISDGTLISSAQYPARVGYKETWVTNAKDWNGTESFLRKEELPNESAVALTAVRTQPNVTRPFYAIGGRRLDRNFLASLVAPAGMRTLLYLNLDATFVPGDITAANGDVDQPERFAPIIAQIQKQPAPLVQTIQWTTDAASAESFHVLPLTGRGGELLGALLVGSSRGDLVLLTRHIMKLSAVVAAA
;
A
#
# COMPACT_ATOMS: atom_id res chain seq x y z
N MET A 1 32.29 -11.48 62.38
CA MET A 1 30.88 -11.34 61.93
C MET A 1 30.00 -12.24 62.77
N SER A 2 28.87 -11.76 63.27
CA SER A 2 27.97 -12.58 64.09
C SER A 2 27.22 -13.62 63.24
N PHE A 3 26.84 -14.75 63.83
CA PHE A 3 26.02 -15.78 63.19
C PHE A 3 24.72 -15.20 62.59
N ARG A 4 24.10 -14.24 63.29
CA ARG A 4 22.92 -13.52 62.83
C ARG A 4 23.18 -12.73 61.54
N THR A 5 24.34 -12.10 61.42
CA THR A 5 24.73 -11.34 60.22
C THR A 5 24.98 -12.26 59.02
N LYS A 6 25.60 -13.43 59.22
CA LYS A 6 25.79 -14.43 58.16
C LYS A 6 24.46 -15.01 57.66
N LEU A 7 23.56 -15.35 58.58
CA LEU A 7 22.25 -15.90 58.25
C LEU A 7 21.40 -14.87 57.47
N PHE A 8 21.43 -13.61 57.90
CA PHE A 8 20.72 -12.52 57.23
C PHE A 8 21.23 -12.28 55.80
N LEU A 9 22.55 -12.26 55.58
CA LEU A 9 23.12 -12.10 54.24
C LEU A 9 22.79 -13.26 53.29
N LEU A 10 22.81 -14.50 53.79
CA LEU A 10 22.42 -15.68 53.00
C LEU A 10 20.94 -15.64 52.59
N PHE A 11 20.06 -15.28 53.51
CA PHE A 11 18.63 -15.14 53.24
C PHE A 11 18.36 -14.04 52.20
N LEU A 12 18.95 -12.84 52.39
CA LEU A 12 18.83 -11.72 51.45
C LEU A 12 19.33 -12.10 50.05
N ALA A 13 20.48 -12.76 49.94
CA ALA A 13 21.03 -13.19 48.66
C ALA A 13 20.11 -14.20 47.94
N THR A 14 19.49 -15.11 48.68
CA THR A 14 18.60 -16.14 48.13
C THR A 14 17.29 -15.53 47.65
N VAL A 15 16.74 -14.57 48.40
CA VAL A 15 15.55 -13.82 48.00
C VAL A 15 15.83 -12.99 46.75
N LEU A 16 16.93 -12.22 46.71
CA LEU A 16 17.33 -11.43 45.54
C LEU A 16 17.56 -12.30 44.31
N ALA A 17 18.24 -13.44 44.46
CA ALA A 17 18.49 -14.37 43.37
C ALA A 17 17.17 -14.95 42.82
N SER A 18 16.23 -15.32 43.70
CA SER A 18 14.94 -15.88 43.31
C SER A 18 14.07 -14.83 42.58
N VAL A 19 13.96 -13.62 43.13
CA VAL A 19 13.19 -12.52 42.51
C VAL A 19 13.79 -12.13 41.16
N SER A 20 15.12 -12.07 41.06
CA SER A 20 15.80 -11.77 39.80
C SER A 20 15.57 -12.85 38.75
N ALA A 21 15.67 -14.14 39.14
CA ALA A 21 15.41 -15.26 38.25
C ALA A 21 13.97 -15.26 37.74
N VAL A 22 12.99 -15.09 38.64
CA VAL A 22 11.56 -15.02 38.26
C VAL A 22 11.30 -13.83 37.35
N THR A 23 11.83 -12.65 37.67
CA THR A 23 11.66 -11.44 36.84
C THR A 23 12.28 -11.62 35.45
N TYR A 24 13.48 -12.19 35.38
CA TYR A 24 14.14 -12.48 34.11
C TYR A 24 13.33 -13.47 33.27
N SER A 25 12.88 -14.57 33.88
CA SER A 25 12.03 -15.57 33.20
C SER A 25 10.72 -14.94 32.70
N VAL A 26 9.98 -14.23 33.56
CA VAL A 26 8.72 -13.57 33.17
C VAL A 26 8.96 -12.58 32.04
N THR A 27 10.01 -11.77 32.11
CA THR A 27 10.33 -10.79 31.05
C THR A 27 10.66 -11.48 29.72
N HIS A 28 11.44 -12.56 29.76
CA HIS A 28 11.83 -13.29 28.56
C HIS A 28 10.65 -14.04 27.92
N TYR A 29 9.81 -14.70 28.73
CA TYR A 29 8.63 -15.40 28.23
C TYR A 29 7.54 -14.43 27.75
N THR A 30 7.34 -13.31 28.44
CA THR A 30 6.36 -12.28 28.04
C THR A 30 6.78 -11.64 26.71
N ARG A 31 8.08 -11.34 26.53
CA ARG A 31 8.58 -10.78 25.27
C ARG A 31 8.39 -11.75 24.10
N ALA A 32 8.79 -13.02 24.28
CA ALA A 32 8.66 -14.03 23.22
C ALA A 32 7.18 -14.30 22.87
N ALA A 33 6.31 -14.45 23.87
CA ALA A 33 4.88 -14.70 23.64
C ALA A 33 4.19 -13.52 22.94
N TYR A 34 4.62 -12.30 23.24
CA TYR A 34 4.05 -11.10 22.62
C TYR A 34 4.65 -10.82 21.23
N GLU A 35 5.92 -11.12 20.99
CA GLU A 35 6.52 -11.07 19.64
C GLU A 35 5.84 -12.10 18.71
N GLU A 36 5.56 -13.30 19.22
CA GLU A 36 4.79 -14.34 18.50
C GLU A 36 3.34 -13.89 18.25
N ALA A 37 2.65 -13.37 19.26
CA ALA A 37 1.28 -12.89 19.14
C ALA A 37 1.16 -11.65 18.23
N ASP A 38 2.14 -10.74 18.26
CA ASP A 38 2.20 -9.55 17.40
C ASP A 38 2.49 -9.94 15.95
N MET A 39 3.35 -10.93 15.72
CA MET A 39 3.56 -11.51 14.39
C MET A 39 2.28 -12.14 13.84
N GLN A 40 1.61 -13.00 14.61
CA GLN A 40 0.37 -13.66 14.18
C GLN A 40 -0.75 -12.65 13.93
N ARG A 41 -0.91 -11.66 14.82
CA ARG A 41 -1.88 -10.57 14.66
C ARG A 41 -1.57 -9.72 13.43
N THR A 42 -0.31 -9.36 13.21
CA THR A 42 0.06 -8.50 12.08
C THR A 42 -0.05 -9.25 10.76
N GLN A 43 0.26 -10.53 10.73
CA GLN A 43 0.09 -11.38 9.55
C GLN A 43 -1.38 -11.46 9.12
N ALA A 44 -2.30 -11.75 10.04
CA ALA A 44 -3.73 -11.80 9.75
C ALA A 44 -4.28 -10.46 9.23
N LEU A 45 -3.71 -9.34 9.71
CA LEU A 45 -4.10 -7.99 9.30
C LEU A 45 -3.50 -7.59 7.95
N VAL A 46 -2.29 -8.04 7.64
CA VAL A 46 -1.69 -7.93 6.29
C VAL A 46 -2.52 -8.72 5.28
N GLU A 47 -2.99 -9.91 5.63
CA GLU A 47 -3.89 -10.72 4.78
C GLU A 47 -5.22 -10.01 4.55
N GLN A 48 -5.80 -9.42 5.59
CA GLN A 48 -7.01 -8.60 5.45
C GLN A 48 -6.77 -7.41 4.52
N PHE A 49 -5.64 -6.72 4.64
CA PHE A 49 -5.29 -5.63 3.74
C PHE A 49 -5.15 -6.12 2.29
N GLN A 50 -4.44 -7.23 2.06
CA GLN A 50 -4.28 -7.80 0.72
C GLN A 50 -5.64 -8.15 0.11
N LYS A 51 -6.56 -8.67 0.91
CA LYS A 51 -7.95 -8.90 0.50
C LYS A 51 -8.66 -7.60 0.13
N GLU A 52 -8.54 -6.55 0.94
CA GLU A 52 -9.16 -5.24 0.65
C GLU A 52 -8.58 -4.64 -0.64
N PHE A 53 -7.26 -4.73 -0.83
CA PHE A 53 -6.60 -4.30 -2.06
C PHE A 53 -7.10 -5.10 -3.27
N ALA A 54 -7.25 -6.42 -3.15
CA ALA A 54 -7.84 -7.27 -4.20
C ALA A 54 -9.31 -6.90 -4.49
N GLN A 55 -10.08 -6.50 -3.48
CA GLN A 55 -11.43 -5.99 -3.69
C GLN A 55 -11.40 -4.66 -4.44
N GLN A 56 -10.50 -3.73 -4.10
CA GLN A 56 -10.34 -2.48 -4.85
C GLN A 56 -9.96 -2.73 -6.32
N ARG A 57 -9.13 -3.74 -6.58
CA ARG A 57 -8.80 -4.22 -7.93
C ARG A 57 -10.02 -4.65 -8.72
N GLU A 58 -10.85 -5.50 -8.13
CA GLU A 58 -12.08 -5.97 -8.75
C GLU A 58 -13.08 -4.83 -8.98
N LEU A 59 -13.21 -3.92 -8.02
CA LEU A 59 -14.09 -2.75 -8.13
C LEU A 59 -13.70 -1.84 -9.31
N VAL A 60 -12.41 -1.52 -9.46
CA VAL A 60 -11.94 -0.72 -10.60
C VAL A 60 -12.21 -1.44 -11.92
N ALA A 61 -11.89 -2.73 -12.00
CA ALA A 61 -12.15 -3.53 -13.19
C ALA A 61 -13.63 -3.52 -13.59
N ARG A 62 -14.52 -3.64 -12.60
CA ARG A 62 -15.97 -3.61 -12.80
C ARG A 62 -16.48 -2.21 -13.21
N GLN A 63 -15.93 -1.14 -12.65
CA GLN A 63 -16.27 0.24 -13.05
C GLN A 63 -15.90 0.50 -14.51
N VAL A 64 -14.71 0.08 -14.94
CA VAL A 64 -14.28 0.20 -16.34
C VAL A 64 -15.17 -0.65 -17.26
N GLU A 65 -15.56 -1.84 -16.82
CA GLU A 65 -16.50 -2.70 -17.55
C GLU A 65 -17.88 -2.05 -17.70
N PHE A 66 -18.40 -1.39 -16.66
CA PHE A 66 -19.67 -0.65 -16.76
C PHE A 66 -19.60 0.51 -17.76
N VAL A 67 -18.51 1.29 -17.73
CA VAL A 67 -18.28 2.33 -18.76
C VAL A 67 -18.26 1.71 -20.14
N THR A 68 -17.46 0.66 -20.31
CA THR A 68 -17.28 -0.04 -21.60
C THR A 68 -18.61 -0.52 -22.16
N ASN A 69 -19.46 -1.13 -21.34
CA ASN A 69 -20.73 -1.70 -21.76
C ASN A 69 -21.87 -0.67 -21.84
N SER A 70 -21.61 0.61 -21.60
CA SER A 70 -22.62 1.68 -21.69
C SER A 70 -23.08 1.92 -23.13
N GLU A 71 -24.32 2.36 -23.30
CA GLU A 71 -24.87 2.71 -24.63
C GLU A 71 -24.08 3.86 -25.29
N VAL A 72 -23.60 4.81 -24.49
CA VAL A 72 -22.79 5.95 -24.95
C VAL A 72 -21.47 5.46 -25.54
N THR A 73 -20.76 4.58 -24.84
CA THR A 73 -19.49 4.02 -25.32
C THR A 73 -19.69 3.10 -26.52
N LEU A 74 -20.78 2.31 -26.57
CA LEU A 74 -21.11 1.51 -27.75
C LEU A 74 -21.35 2.39 -28.98
N LYS A 75 -22.15 3.45 -28.84
CA LYS A 75 -22.45 4.39 -29.92
C LYS A 75 -21.19 5.07 -30.44
N MET A 76 -20.32 5.53 -29.52
CA MET A 76 -19.00 6.09 -29.85
C MET A 76 -18.16 5.08 -30.64
N ALA A 77 -18.06 3.84 -30.17
CA ALA A 77 -17.27 2.80 -30.82
C ALA A 77 -17.78 2.49 -32.24
N ILE A 78 -19.10 2.39 -32.44
CA ILE A 78 -19.72 2.17 -33.76
C ILE A 78 -19.45 3.35 -34.70
N ASP A 79 -19.54 4.59 -34.21
CA ASP A 79 -19.31 5.77 -35.05
C ASP A 79 -17.84 5.88 -35.48
N LEU A 80 -16.91 5.56 -34.59
CA LEU A 80 -15.47 5.54 -34.84
C LEU A 80 -15.01 4.40 -35.77
N GLU A 81 -15.83 3.38 -36.02
CA GLU A 81 -15.55 2.37 -37.06
C GLU A 81 -15.74 2.92 -38.48
N ARG A 82 -16.50 4.00 -38.65
CA ARG A 82 -16.83 4.56 -39.96
C ARG A 82 -15.62 5.31 -40.54
N PRO A 83 -15.42 5.25 -41.87
CA PRO A 83 -14.43 6.09 -42.53
C PRO A 83 -14.75 7.59 -42.35
N ASN A 84 -13.72 8.42 -42.16
CA ASN A 84 -13.80 9.89 -42.12
C ASN A 84 -14.68 10.49 -41.01
N VAL A 85 -14.86 9.81 -39.87
CA VAL A 85 -15.59 10.38 -38.75
C VAL A 85 -14.83 11.55 -38.12
N ASP A 86 -15.56 12.55 -37.63
CA ASP A 86 -14.99 13.65 -36.85
C ASP A 86 -14.73 13.21 -35.41
N GLN A 87 -13.49 12.79 -35.15
CA GLN A 87 -13.05 12.34 -33.81
C GLN A 87 -13.10 13.47 -32.77
N SER A 88 -13.11 14.74 -33.19
CA SER A 88 -13.09 15.88 -32.27
C SER A 88 -14.33 15.94 -31.37
N LEU A 89 -15.43 15.31 -31.80
CA LEU A 89 -16.69 15.22 -31.06
C LEU A 89 -16.55 14.42 -29.75
N TYR A 90 -15.60 13.48 -29.67
CA TYR A 90 -15.48 12.54 -28.56
C TYR A 90 -14.36 12.88 -27.58
N VAL A 91 -13.59 13.95 -27.83
CA VAL A 91 -12.36 14.30 -27.07
C VAL A 91 -12.62 14.43 -25.57
N ARG A 92 -13.83 14.82 -25.16
CA ARG A 92 -14.19 15.06 -23.74
C ARG A 92 -14.93 13.90 -23.07
N ASP A 93 -15.28 12.85 -23.80
CA ASP A 93 -16.19 11.83 -23.28
C ASP A 93 -15.56 11.01 -22.15
N ALA A 94 -14.25 10.80 -22.19
CA ALA A 94 -13.54 10.13 -21.10
C ALA A 94 -13.66 10.90 -19.77
N ALA A 95 -13.69 12.24 -19.79
CA ALA A 95 -13.82 13.03 -18.58
C ALA A 95 -15.22 12.84 -17.93
N GLY A 96 -16.27 12.80 -18.75
CA GLY A 96 -17.63 12.50 -18.29
C GLY A 96 -17.74 11.09 -17.71
N ALA A 97 -17.23 10.09 -18.44
CA ALA A 97 -17.24 8.70 -17.98
C ALA A 97 -16.43 8.48 -16.70
N ALA A 98 -15.28 9.13 -16.56
CA ALA A 98 -14.47 9.06 -15.34
C ALA A 98 -15.25 9.61 -14.14
N GLN A 99 -15.86 10.79 -14.29
CA GLN A 99 -16.61 11.44 -13.23
C GLN A 99 -17.83 10.62 -12.80
N GLU A 100 -18.60 10.09 -13.75
CA GLU A 100 -19.82 9.33 -13.48
C GLU A 100 -19.54 8.03 -12.72
N HIS A 101 -18.42 7.36 -13.03
CA HIS A 101 -18.07 6.07 -12.44
C HIS A 101 -17.04 6.16 -11.31
N GLY A 102 -16.68 7.36 -10.86
CA GLY A 102 -15.75 7.57 -9.73
C GLY A 102 -14.31 7.13 -10.03
N LEU A 103 -13.89 7.23 -11.28
CA LEU A 103 -12.54 6.94 -11.74
C LEU A 103 -11.70 8.23 -11.80
N ASN A 104 -10.40 8.11 -11.55
CA ASN A 104 -9.48 9.25 -11.68
C ASN A 104 -8.89 9.34 -13.09
N PHE A 105 -8.84 8.20 -13.78
CA PHE A 105 -8.29 8.06 -15.12
C PHE A 105 -9.30 7.35 -15.99
N MET A 106 -9.46 7.85 -17.22
CA MET A 106 -10.23 7.19 -18.27
C MET A 106 -9.65 7.59 -19.61
N GLU A 107 -9.47 6.62 -20.49
CA GLU A 107 -9.01 6.80 -21.86
C GLU A 107 -9.79 5.88 -22.79
N PHE A 108 -10.10 6.39 -23.98
CA PHE A 108 -10.72 5.62 -25.04
C PHE A 108 -9.76 5.52 -26.23
N VAL A 109 -9.50 4.29 -26.66
CA VAL A 109 -8.49 3.99 -27.69
C VAL A 109 -9.14 3.11 -28.77
N ILE A 110 -8.95 3.47 -30.03
CA ILE A 110 -9.45 2.67 -31.16
C ILE A 110 -8.46 1.55 -31.55
N SER A 111 -8.88 0.67 -32.46
CA SER A 111 -8.18 -0.59 -32.77
C SER A 111 -6.73 -0.46 -33.20
N ASP A 112 -6.36 0.68 -33.79
CA ASP A 112 -4.99 0.96 -34.26
C ASP A 112 -4.11 1.62 -33.18
N GLY A 113 -4.60 1.69 -31.94
CA GLY A 113 -3.91 2.29 -30.80
C GLY A 113 -4.07 3.81 -30.68
N THR A 114 -4.85 4.48 -31.55
CA THR A 114 -5.03 5.94 -31.43
C THR A 114 -5.89 6.28 -30.21
N LEU A 115 -5.35 7.14 -29.34
CA LEU A 115 -6.06 7.72 -28.21
C LEU A 115 -7.08 8.76 -28.71
N ILE A 116 -8.37 8.52 -28.49
CA ILE A 116 -9.47 9.38 -28.94
C ILE A 116 -9.91 10.36 -27.85
N SER A 117 -9.88 9.93 -26.59
CA SER A 117 -10.25 10.75 -25.46
C SER A 117 -9.43 10.36 -24.23
N SER A 118 -9.05 11.33 -23.42
CA SER A 118 -8.33 11.14 -22.16
C SER A 118 -8.86 12.12 -21.12
N ALA A 119 -9.26 11.62 -19.96
CA ALA A 119 -9.75 12.44 -18.87
C ALA A 119 -8.61 13.23 -18.21
N GLN A 120 -7.43 12.59 -18.09
CA GLN A 120 -6.30 13.11 -17.33
C GLN A 120 -5.30 13.90 -18.17
N TYR A 121 -5.20 13.61 -19.47
CA TYR A 121 -4.25 14.29 -20.35
C TYR A 121 -4.82 14.51 -21.77
N PRO A 122 -5.83 15.40 -21.94
CA PRO A 122 -6.47 15.63 -23.24
C PRO A 122 -5.51 16.01 -24.38
N ALA A 123 -4.38 16.64 -24.08
CA ALA A 123 -3.38 17.02 -25.09
C ALA A 123 -2.69 15.81 -25.76
N ARG A 124 -2.81 14.60 -25.19
CA ARG A 124 -2.30 13.36 -25.79
C ARG A 124 -3.27 12.72 -26.79
N VAL A 125 -4.47 13.24 -26.97
CA VAL A 125 -5.40 12.74 -28.00
C VAL A 125 -4.70 12.76 -29.37
N GLY A 126 -4.83 11.67 -30.11
CA GLY A 126 -4.13 11.38 -31.36
C GLY A 126 -2.84 10.58 -31.21
N TYR A 127 -2.30 10.43 -30.00
CA TYR A 127 -1.10 9.61 -29.76
C TYR A 127 -1.41 8.11 -29.87
N LYS A 128 -0.37 7.30 -30.10
CA LYS A 128 -0.45 5.85 -30.24
C LYS A 128 -0.12 5.13 -28.93
N GLU A 129 -1.12 4.48 -28.33
CA GLU A 129 -1.02 3.62 -27.15
C GLU A 129 -0.73 2.17 -27.55
N THR A 130 0.49 1.90 -28.02
CA THR A 130 0.87 0.59 -28.59
C THR A 130 0.84 -0.57 -27.59
N TRP A 131 1.01 -0.28 -26.29
CA TRP A 131 0.96 -1.30 -25.25
C TRP A 131 -0.44 -1.94 -25.14
N VAL A 132 -1.49 -1.20 -25.50
CA VAL A 132 -2.89 -1.67 -25.49
C VAL A 132 -3.09 -2.69 -26.60
N THR A 133 -2.58 -2.40 -27.79
CA THR A 133 -2.75 -3.28 -28.97
C THR A 133 -1.90 -4.54 -28.92
N ASN A 134 -0.88 -4.59 -28.06
CA ASN A 134 0.03 -5.75 -27.94
C ASN A 134 -0.58 -6.91 -27.12
N ALA A 135 -1.61 -6.68 -26.32
CA ALA A 135 -2.26 -7.73 -25.56
C ALA A 135 -3.45 -8.32 -26.35
N LYS A 136 -3.58 -9.65 -26.29
CA LYS A 136 -4.63 -10.38 -27.03
C LYS A 136 -5.97 -10.44 -26.31
N ASP A 137 -5.98 -10.42 -24.98
CA ASP A 137 -7.19 -10.53 -24.18
C ASP A 137 -7.13 -9.59 -22.96
N TRP A 138 -7.84 -8.46 -23.07
CA TRP A 138 -7.98 -7.51 -21.97
C TRP A 138 -9.14 -7.85 -21.03
N ASN A 139 -10.17 -8.55 -21.51
CA ASN A 139 -11.36 -8.81 -20.71
C ASN A 139 -11.08 -9.85 -19.61
N GLY A 140 -10.19 -10.81 -19.88
CA GLY A 140 -9.66 -11.73 -18.88
C GLY A 140 -8.53 -11.16 -18.00
N THR A 141 -8.05 -9.94 -18.28
CA THR A 141 -6.94 -9.34 -17.53
C THR A 141 -7.44 -8.65 -16.26
N GLU A 142 -6.88 -9.06 -15.11
CA GLU A 142 -7.08 -8.37 -13.83
C GLU A 142 -6.54 -6.94 -13.87
N SER A 143 -7.07 -6.06 -13.02
CA SER A 143 -6.50 -4.72 -12.88
C SER A 143 -5.05 -4.80 -12.39
N PHE A 144 -4.19 -3.96 -12.94
CA PHE A 144 -2.76 -3.93 -12.64
C PHE A 144 -2.31 -2.51 -12.32
N LEU A 145 -1.16 -2.36 -11.68
CA LEU A 145 -0.59 -1.05 -11.43
C LEU A 145 0.13 -0.54 -12.68
N ARG A 146 -0.05 0.74 -13.00
CA ARG A 146 0.60 1.41 -14.12
C ARG A 146 1.07 2.80 -13.69
N LYS A 147 2.24 3.22 -14.18
CA LYS A 147 2.67 4.63 -14.10
C LYS A 147 1.90 5.44 -15.15
N GLU A 148 1.21 6.48 -14.71
CA GLU A 148 0.51 7.44 -15.55
C GLU A 148 1.35 8.70 -15.69
N GLU A 149 1.50 9.18 -16.92
CA GLU A 149 2.08 10.48 -17.20
C GLU A 149 0.98 11.54 -17.18
N LEU A 150 1.16 12.56 -16.34
CA LEU A 150 0.28 13.73 -16.25
C LEU A 150 1.04 14.96 -16.75
N PRO A 151 0.34 16.08 -17.07
CA PRO A 151 0.99 17.28 -17.61
C PRO A 151 2.17 17.81 -16.78
N ASN A 152 2.10 17.68 -15.45
CA ASN A 152 3.06 18.27 -14.52
C ASN A 152 3.78 17.26 -13.63
N GLU A 153 3.32 16.00 -13.61
CA GLU A 153 3.79 14.99 -12.66
C GLU A 153 3.58 13.58 -13.22
N SER A 154 4.11 12.58 -12.53
CA SER A 154 3.72 11.19 -12.75
C SER A 154 2.84 10.71 -11.60
N ALA A 155 1.89 9.84 -11.89
CA ALA A 155 1.08 9.18 -10.88
C ALA A 155 1.19 7.66 -11.03
N VAL A 156 0.76 6.92 -10.01
CA VAL A 156 0.54 5.48 -10.13
C VAL A 156 -0.96 5.24 -10.09
N ALA A 157 -1.45 4.46 -11.04
CA ALA A 157 -2.86 4.10 -11.16
C ALA A 157 -3.04 2.60 -10.99
N LEU A 158 -4.09 2.24 -10.26
CA LEU A 158 -4.69 0.92 -10.39
C LEU A 158 -5.59 0.94 -11.62
N THR A 159 -5.17 0.22 -12.66
CA THR A 159 -5.68 0.33 -14.02
C THR A 159 -6.34 -0.95 -14.45
N ALA A 160 -7.48 -0.85 -15.13
CA ALA A 160 -8.11 -1.95 -15.85
C ALA A 160 -8.35 -1.53 -17.31
N VAL A 161 -8.32 -2.52 -18.19
CA VAL A 161 -8.59 -2.35 -19.62
C VAL A 161 -9.71 -3.30 -20.00
N ARG A 162 -10.67 -2.81 -20.78
CA ARG A 162 -11.78 -3.60 -21.32
C ARG A 162 -11.97 -3.28 -22.79
N THR A 163 -12.46 -4.26 -23.54
CA THR A 163 -12.83 -4.07 -24.94
C THR A 163 -14.34 -4.06 -25.09
N GLN A 164 -14.86 -3.16 -25.93
CA GLN A 164 -16.28 -3.15 -26.29
C GLN A 164 -16.61 -4.46 -27.04
N PRO A 165 -17.50 -5.32 -26.51
CA PRO A 165 -17.78 -6.61 -27.13
C PRO A 165 -18.64 -6.52 -28.41
N ASN A 166 -19.41 -5.45 -28.59
CA ASN A 166 -20.41 -5.34 -29.65
C ASN A 166 -19.93 -4.58 -30.90
N VAL A 167 -18.63 -4.53 -31.14
CA VAL A 167 -18.01 -3.90 -32.33
C VAL A 167 -17.05 -4.87 -33.02
N THR A 168 -16.80 -4.66 -34.31
CA THR A 168 -15.96 -5.57 -35.11
C THR A 168 -14.47 -5.30 -34.86
N ARG A 169 -14.10 -4.02 -34.74
CA ARG A 169 -12.75 -3.59 -34.44
C ARG A 169 -12.61 -3.33 -32.95
N PRO A 170 -11.53 -3.79 -32.31
CA PRO A 170 -11.33 -3.54 -30.89
C PRO A 170 -11.42 -2.05 -30.54
N PHE A 171 -12.31 -1.72 -29.62
CA PHE A 171 -12.39 -0.41 -28.98
C PHE A 171 -12.09 -0.60 -27.51
N TYR A 172 -11.04 0.05 -27.02
CA TYR A 172 -10.51 -0.14 -25.68
C TYR A 172 -10.95 1.01 -24.78
N ALA A 173 -11.48 0.67 -23.61
CA ALA A 173 -11.61 1.59 -22.49
C ALA A 173 -10.54 1.24 -21.45
N ILE A 174 -9.76 2.24 -21.07
CA ILE A 174 -8.68 2.12 -20.08
C ILE A 174 -9.09 3.03 -18.94
N GLY A 175 -9.37 2.49 -17.77
CA GLY A 175 -9.75 3.31 -16.63
C GLY A 175 -9.01 2.90 -15.38
N GLY A 176 -8.94 3.80 -14.43
CA GLY A 176 -8.20 3.55 -13.21
C GLY A 176 -8.47 4.52 -12.08
N ARG A 177 -7.99 4.12 -10.91
CA ARG A 177 -7.97 4.94 -9.70
C ARG A 177 -6.55 5.28 -9.33
N ARG A 178 -6.34 6.52 -8.89
CA ARG A 178 -5.03 6.99 -8.43
C ARG A 178 -4.69 6.35 -7.10
N LEU A 179 -3.46 5.89 -6.97
CA LEU A 179 -2.89 5.49 -5.70
C LEU A 179 -2.46 6.77 -4.98
N ASP A 180 -3.34 7.29 -4.13
CA ASP A 180 -3.12 8.51 -3.35
C ASP A 180 -3.59 8.32 -1.89
N ARG A 181 -3.63 9.41 -1.13
CA ARG A 181 -4.15 9.41 0.25
C ARG A 181 -5.59 8.89 0.33
N ASN A 182 -6.44 9.23 -0.64
CA ASN A 182 -7.85 8.81 -0.63
C ASN A 182 -7.97 7.30 -0.88
N PHE A 183 -7.16 6.75 -1.79
CA PHE A 183 -7.04 5.31 -1.99
C PHE A 183 -6.58 4.64 -0.70
N LEU A 184 -5.53 5.16 -0.06
CA LEU A 184 -5.00 4.59 1.18
C LEU A 184 -6.02 4.66 2.33
N ALA A 185 -6.79 5.73 2.42
CA ALA A 185 -7.87 5.89 3.41
C ALA A 185 -9.05 4.95 3.15
N SER A 186 -9.27 4.52 1.89
CA SER A 186 -10.28 3.51 1.57
C SER A 186 -9.89 2.10 2.02
N LEU A 187 -8.61 1.87 2.30
CA LEU A 187 -8.09 0.64 2.85
C LEU A 187 -8.19 0.75 4.37
N VAL A 188 -9.29 0.26 4.95
CA VAL A 188 -9.59 0.38 6.39
C VAL A 188 -8.42 -0.13 7.23
N ALA A 189 -7.70 0.79 7.87
CA ALA A 189 -6.58 0.44 8.73
C ALA A 189 -7.08 -0.19 10.04
N PRO A 190 -6.51 -1.32 10.49
CA PRO A 190 -6.83 -1.89 11.79
C PRO A 190 -6.49 -0.94 12.95
N ALA A 191 -7.25 -1.02 14.04
CA ALA A 191 -7.00 -0.17 15.22
C ALA A 191 -5.59 -0.39 15.80
N GLY A 192 -4.87 0.71 16.04
CA GLY A 192 -3.49 0.70 16.54
C GLY A 192 -2.42 0.52 15.47
N MET A 193 -2.79 0.50 14.19
CA MET A 193 -1.86 0.48 13.06
C MET A 193 -1.95 1.75 12.22
N ARG A 194 -0.88 2.03 11.48
CA ARG A 194 -0.88 3.05 10.44
C ARG A 194 -0.44 2.47 9.11
N THR A 195 -1.11 2.91 8.05
CA THR A 195 -0.77 2.52 6.68
C THR A 195 -0.10 3.70 5.99
N LEU A 196 1.00 3.43 5.30
CA LEU A 196 1.73 4.37 4.48
C LEU A 196 1.83 3.80 3.05
N LEU A 197 1.87 4.69 2.08
CA LEU A 197 2.09 4.39 0.68
C LEU A 197 3.30 5.20 0.21
N TYR A 198 4.32 4.51 -0.30
CA TYR A 198 5.44 5.13 -1.02
C TYR A 198 5.26 4.89 -2.51
N LEU A 199 5.28 5.94 -3.32
CA LEU A 199 5.28 5.82 -4.78
C LEU A 199 6.71 5.81 -5.30
N ASN A 200 7.07 4.80 -6.09
CA ASN A 200 8.41 4.64 -6.63
C ASN A 200 8.51 5.30 -8.01
N LEU A 201 8.42 6.63 -8.05
CA LEU A 201 8.41 7.40 -9.29
C LEU A 201 9.82 7.65 -9.85
N ASP A 202 10.81 7.72 -8.95
CA ASP A 202 12.23 7.96 -9.21
C ASP A 202 13.11 6.77 -8.76
N ALA A 203 14.34 6.72 -9.29
CA ALA A 203 15.32 5.68 -8.92
C ALA A 203 15.87 5.82 -7.50
N THR A 204 15.77 7.01 -6.91
CA THR A 204 16.23 7.33 -5.55
C THR A 204 15.07 7.62 -4.63
N PHE A 205 15.26 7.41 -3.33
CA PHE A 205 14.24 7.73 -2.33
C PHE A 205 13.92 9.24 -2.33
N VAL A 206 12.63 9.57 -2.45
CA VAL A 206 12.11 10.94 -2.35
C VAL A 206 11.18 11.04 -1.15
N PRO A 207 11.49 11.88 -0.13
CA PRO A 207 10.67 12.01 1.07
C PRO A 207 9.23 12.49 0.79
N GLY A 208 8.99 13.21 -0.31
CA GLY A 208 7.66 13.68 -0.69
C GLY A 208 6.73 12.60 -1.24
N ASP A 209 7.28 11.44 -1.64
CA ASP A 209 6.51 10.37 -2.28
C ASP A 209 5.94 9.37 -1.27
N ILE A 210 6.20 9.56 0.03
CA ILE A 210 5.56 8.78 1.10
C ILE A 210 4.34 9.53 1.66
N THR A 211 3.20 8.84 1.69
CA THR A 211 1.92 9.38 2.14
C THR A 211 1.32 8.48 3.20
N ALA A 212 0.83 9.06 4.29
CA ALA A 212 0.04 8.35 5.30
C ALA A 212 -1.46 8.40 4.98
N ALA A 213 -2.20 7.37 5.43
CA ALA A 213 -3.66 7.36 5.34
C ALA A 213 -4.26 8.53 6.14
N ASN A 214 -3.68 8.80 7.32
CA ASN A 214 -4.12 9.81 8.27
C ASN A 214 -2.93 10.69 8.67
N GLY A 215 -3.10 12.01 8.56
CA GLY A 215 -2.06 12.98 8.92
C GLY A 215 -0.87 12.99 7.95
N ASP A 216 0.20 13.64 8.38
CA ASP A 216 1.45 13.72 7.63
C ASP A 216 2.45 12.68 8.16
N VAL A 217 3.47 12.39 7.35
CA VAL A 217 4.51 11.43 7.71
C VAL A 217 5.62 12.16 8.45
N ASP A 218 5.74 11.88 9.74
CA ASP A 218 6.86 12.39 10.55
C ASP A 218 8.18 11.72 10.15
N GLN A 219 9.24 12.53 9.98
CA GLN A 219 10.60 12.10 9.64
C GLN A 219 10.65 11.10 8.46
N PRO A 220 10.14 11.48 7.27
CA PRO A 220 10.05 10.58 6.11
C PRO A 220 11.41 10.00 5.70
N GLU A 221 12.52 10.68 5.99
CA GLU A 221 13.89 10.24 5.72
C GLU A 221 14.24 8.92 6.42
N ARG A 222 13.58 8.58 7.53
CA ARG A 222 13.78 7.32 8.26
C ARG A 222 13.37 6.09 7.44
N PHE A 223 12.51 6.26 6.43
CA PHE A 223 12.07 5.17 5.56
C PHE A 223 13.05 4.89 4.42
N ALA A 224 14.01 5.78 4.14
CA ALA A 224 14.96 5.63 3.03
C ALA A 224 15.69 4.26 3.00
N PRO A 225 16.19 3.70 4.12
CA PRO A 225 16.84 2.39 4.10
C PRO A 225 15.89 1.26 3.72
N ILE A 226 14.64 1.33 4.21
CA ILE A 226 13.59 0.34 3.94
C ILE A 226 13.23 0.36 2.44
N ILE A 227 13.05 1.55 1.89
CA ILE A 227 12.72 1.74 0.48
C ILE A 227 13.90 1.33 -0.41
N ALA A 228 15.13 1.64 -0.03
CA ALA A 228 16.31 1.19 -0.78
C ALA A 228 16.41 -0.35 -0.83
N GLN A 229 15.96 -1.04 0.22
CA GLN A 229 15.93 -2.50 0.24
C GLN A 229 14.86 -3.07 -0.69
N ILE A 230 13.64 -2.53 -0.67
CA ILE A 230 12.56 -3.00 -1.56
C ILE A 230 12.85 -2.69 -3.03
N GLN A 231 13.54 -1.58 -3.33
CA GLN A 231 14.01 -1.25 -4.68
C GLN A 231 15.05 -2.24 -5.21
N LYS A 232 15.96 -2.73 -4.35
CA LYS A 232 16.97 -3.73 -4.71
C LYS A 232 16.37 -5.13 -4.85
N GLN A 233 15.46 -5.49 -3.95
CA GLN A 233 14.81 -6.78 -3.92
C GLN A 233 13.31 -6.58 -3.67
N PRO A 234 12.48 -6.56 -4.73
CA PRO A 234 11.03 -6.39 -4.66
C PRO A 234 10.32 -7.60 -4.03
N ALA A 235 10.55 -7.85 -2.75
CA ALA A 235 9.96 -8.93 -1.98
C ALA A 235 9.43 -8.42 -0.63
N PRO A 236 8.34 -8.98 -0.10
CA PRO A 236 7.84 -8.61 1.22
C PRO A 236 8.95 -8.68 2.28
N LEU A 237 9.05 -7.64 3.11
CA LEU A 237 10.03 -7.58 4.19
C LEU A 237 9.42 -6.94 5.45
N VAL A 238 10.06 -7.18 6.58
CA VAL A 238 9.71 -6.54 7.86
C VAL A 238 10.93 -5.80 8.37
N GLN A 239 10.75 -4.54 8.76
CA GLN A 239 11.82 -3.73 9.32
C GLN A 239 11.30 -2.84 10.43
N THR A 240 12.06 -2.75 11.53
CA THR A 240 11.73 -1.90 12.66
C THR A 240 12.45 -0.56 12.55
N ILE A 241 11.71 0.54 12.71
CA ILE A 241 12.26 1.89 12.85
C ILE A 241 12.27 2.24 14.34
N GLN A 242 13.44 2.65 14.81
CA GLN A 242 13.64 3.19 16.15
C GLN A 242 13.64 4.72 16.05
N TRP A 243 12.54 5.36 16.48
CA TRP A 243 12.33 6.80 16.28
C TRP A 243 13.16 7.66 17.23
N THR A 244 13.26 7.24 18.49
CA THR A 244 14.04 7.90 19.53
C THR A 244 14.96 6.90 20.23
N THR A 245 15.78 7.35 21.18
CA THR A 245 16.56 6.45 22.05
C THR A 245 15.68 5.59 22.97
N ASP A 246 14.40 5.95 23.15
CA ASP A 246 13.45 5.15 23.90
C ASP A 246 12.95 3.97 23.05
N ALA A 247 13.23 2.73 23.47
CA ALA A 247 12.71 1.50 22.87
C ALA A 247 11.18 1.49 22.68
N ALA A 248 10.41 2.18 23.53
CA ALA A 248 8.95 2.29 23.43
C ALA A 248 8.50 3.11 22.21
N SER A 249 9.40 3.92 21.65
CA SER A 249 9.10 4.63 20.42
C SER A 249 9.12 3.73 19.20
N ALA A 250 9.71 2.53 19.25
CA ALA A 250 9.93 1.69 18.07
C ALA A 250 8.63 1.26 17.37
N GLU A 251 8.66 1.24 16.03
CA GLU A 251 7.58 0.72 15.20
C GLU A 251 8.11 -0.33 14.22
N SER A 252 7.37 -1.42 14.06
CA SER A 252 7.66 -2.44 13.04
C SER A 252 6.82 -2.18 11.80
N PHE A 253 7.45 -2.19 10.64
CA PHE A 253 6.78 -2.01 9.35
C PHE A 253 6.82 -3.29 8.53
N HIS A 254 5.65 -3.78 8.16
CA HIS A 254 5.49 -4.79 7.12
C HIS A 254 5.38 -4.09 5.78
N VAL A 255 6.32 -4.38 4.88
CA VAL A 255 6.45 -3.71 3.59
C VAL A 255 6.07 -4.67 2.48
N LEU A 256 5.11 -4.28 1.68
CA LEU A 256 4.63 -5.04 0.53
C LEU A 256 5.01 -4.29 -0.75
N PRO A 257 5.73 -4.93 -1.70
CA PRO A 257 6.02 -4.32 -2.98
C PRO A 257 4.73 -4.20 -3.81
N LEU A 258 4.53 -3.04 -4.42
CA LEU A 258 3.44 -2.78 -5.35
C LEU A 258 4.02 -2.79 -6.76
N THR A 259 3.83 -3.90 -7.46
CA THR A 259 4.39 -4.11 -8.80
C THR A 259 3.37 -3.91 -9.91
N GLY A 260 3.84 -3.38 -11.04
CA GLY A 260 3.08 -3.28 -12.27
C GLY A 260 3.02 -4.57 -13.06
N ARG A 261 2.40 -4.52 -14.23
CA ARG A 261 2.16 -5.70 -15.07
C ARG A 261 3.45 -6.36 -15.57
N GLY A 262 4.50 -5.58 -15.79
CA GLY A 262 5.81 -6.07 -16.22
C GLY A 262 6.71 -6.51 -15.06
N GLY A 263 6.21 -6.49 -13.82
CA GLY A 263 7.00 -6.78 -12.62
C GLY A 263 7.83 -5.59 -12.12
N GLU A 264 7.69 -4.42 -12.74
CA GLU A 264 8.33 -3.19 -12.31
C GLU A 264 7.79 -2.72 -10.95
N LEU A 265 8.67 -2.24 -10.07
CA LEU A 265 8.27 -1.71 -8.77
C LEU A 265 7.72 -0.29 -8.94
N LEU A 266 6.42 -0.12 -8.71
CA LEU A 266 5.72 1.18 -8.82
C LEU A 266 5.47 1.83 -7.46
N GLY A 267 5.57 1.06 -6.38
CA GLY A 267 5.47 1.60 -5.03
C GLY A 267 5.73 0.55 -3.96
N ALA A 268 5.61 0.97 -2.72
CA ALA A 268 5.64 0.10 -1.57
C ALA A 268 4.54 0.51 -0.61
N LEU A 269 3.79 -0.47 -0.11
CA LEU A 269 2.87 -0.26 0.99
C LEU A 269 3.56 -0.62 2.29
N LEU A 270 3.45 0.22 3.31
CA LEU A 270 4.00 -0.04 4.62
C LEU A 270 2.87 -0.06 5.65
N VAL A 271 2.80 -1.14 6.41
CA VAL A 271 1.86 -1.29 7.53
C VAL A 271 2.67 -1.27 8.83
N GLY A 272 2.54 -0.18 9.58
CA GLY A 272 3.25 0.05 10.83
C GLY A 272 2.44 -0.36 12.04
N SER A 273 3.07 -1.10 12.97
CA SER A 273 2.55 -1.39 14.31
C SER A 273 3.46 -0.80 15.39
N SER A 274 2.86 -0.23 16.44
CA SER A 274 3.61 0.30 17.57
C SER A 274 4.11 -0.84 18.47
N ARG A 275 5.38 -0.75 18.90
CA ARG A 275 5.95 -1.64 19.94
C ARG A 275 5.85 -1.03 21.34
N GLY A 276 5.26 0.16 21.46
CA GLY A 276 5.24 0.95 22.70
C GLY A 276 4.55 0.23 23.86
N ASP A 277 3.39 -0.39 23.62
CA ASP A 277 2.62 -1.08 24.65
C ASP A 277 3.42 -2.23 25.30
N LEU A 278 4.17 -2.99 24.50
CA LEU A 278 5.04 -4.06 25.00
C LEU A 278 6.18 -3.52 25.86
N VAL A 279 6.82 -2.44 25.42
CA VAL A 279 7.96 -1.85 26.15
C VAL A 279 7.48 -1.22 27.46
N LEU A 280 6.32 -0.56 27.45
CA LEU A 280 5.71 0.00 28.66
C LEU A 280 5.29 -1.09 29.64
N LEU A 281 4.69 -2.18 29.17
CA LEU A 281 4.34 -3.34 30.00
C LEU A 281 5.60 -3.96 30.62
N THR A 282 6.64 -4.19 29.81
CA THR A 282 7.91 -4.74 30.29
C THR A 282 8.56 -3.84 31.34
N ARG A 283 8.56 -2.52 31.11
CA ARG A 283 9.04 -1.53 32.10
C ARG A 283 8.23 -1.56 33.38
N HIS A 284 6.91 -1.73 33.29
CA HIS A 284 6.04 -1.82 34.45
C HIS A 284 6.33 -3.07 35.29
N ILE A 285 6.51 -4.23 34.64
CA ILE A 285 6.92 -5.48 35.31
C ILE A 285 8.27 -5.30 36.00
N MET A 286 9.27 -4.74 35.31
CA MET A 286 10.58 -4.48 35.90
C MET A 286 10.53 -3.51 37.09
N LYS A 287 9.70 -2.47 37.03
CA LYS A 287 9.48 -1.55 38.16
C LYS A 287 8.84 -2.26 39.35
N LEU A 288 7.80 -3.07 39.12
CA LEU A 288 7.17 -3.86 40.19
C LEU A 288 8.16 -4.82 40.83
N SER A 289 8.96 -5.54 40.03
CA SER A 289 10.00 -6.42 40.54
C SER A 289 11.07 -5.68 41.36
N ALA A 290 11.48 -4.48 40.94
CA ALA A 290 12.42 -3.65 41.69
C ALA A 290 11.85 -3.19 43.04
N VAL A 291 10.56 -2.84 43.08
CA VAL A 291 9.86 -2.49 44.33
C VAL A 291 9.80 -3.70 45.26
N VAL A 292 9.46 -4.88 44.75
CA VAL A 292 9.43 -6.13 45.55
C VAL A 292 10.81 -6.54 46.04
N ALA A 293 11.87 -6.33 45.25
CA ALA A 293 13.25 -6.63 45.66
C ALA A 293 13.82 -5.64 46.69
N ALA A 294 13.25 -4.43 46.78
CA ALA A 294 13.67 -3.38 47.71
C ALA A 294 12.88 -3.37 49.03
N ALA A 295 11.75 -4.07 49.10
CA ALA A 295 10.90 -4.24 50.27
C ALA A 295 11.37 -5.41 51.15
#